data_AF-A0A2K3NLU1-F1
#
_entry.id   AF-A0A2K3NLU1-F1
#
_cell.length_a   1.000
_cell.length_b   1.000
_cell.length_c   1.000
_cell.angle_alpha   90.00
_cell.angle_beta   90.00
_cell.angle_gamma   90.00
#
_symmetry.space_group_name_H-M   'P 1'
#
loop_
_entity.id
_entity.type
_entity.pdbx_description
1 polymer ?
#
loop_
_entity_poly.entity_id
_entity_poly.type
_entity_poly.pdbx_seq_one_letter_code
_entity_poly.pdbx_strand_id
1 'polypeptide(L)'
;MIEEPFVLNKDYDVDIKSIKKKSSLTLKLAVLMLATVYTIYICSINLEQPMVDLIRTSTKLLELRSFTNHSCHPSLVEEFDLPYLHYPHPKTFNREECGCNPVRYFCIISMQRSGSGWFETLLNSHINISSNGEIFSKAKRRENVSSILKTMDKVYNLDWFTSASKNQCNAAVGFKWMLNQAEVLAIYKPRINTTSLMIELKQTEEIAAKAIEYFNNTHHIVLYYEDLLKNPTKLKDVQEFLRLPYRDLQSHQFKIHTAPLSKQIENWDEVQEALKGTPYQSFLYTD
;
A
#
# COMPACT_ATOMS: atom_id res chain seq x y z
N MET A 1 27.96 11.94 91.65
CA MET A 1 27.92 11.36 90.29
C MET A 1 27.20 10.02 90.43
N ILE A 2 25.93 10.06 90.85
CA ILE A 2 24.71 9.80 90.04
C ILE A 2 24.78 8.44 89.34
N GLU A 3 24.45 7.41 90.11
CA GLU A 3 23.70 6.24 89.63
C GLU A 3 22.21 6.56 89.73
N GLU A 4 21.40 6.11 88.77
CA GLU A 4 20.11 5.45 89.02
C GLU A 4 19.45 4.95 87.71
N PRO A 5 18.41 4.09 87.75
CA PRO A 5 18.45 2.75 87.16
C PRO A 5 17.38 2.55 86.06
N PHE A 6 17.32 1.34 85.47
CA PHE A 6 16.27 1.00 84.50
C PHE A 6 15.50 -0.26 84.89
N VAL A 7 14.17 -0.12 84.89
CA VAL A 7 13.15 -1.09 85.31
C VAL A 7 12.61 -1.87 84.11
N LEU A 8 12.23 -3.12 84.37
CA LEU A 8 11.61 -4.10 83.48
C LEU A 8 10.08 -3.91 83.39
N ASN A 9 9.45 -4.05 82.20
CA ASN A 9 8.36 -5.03 82.01
C ASN A 9 7.88 -5.23 80.55
N LYS A 10 7.44 -6.47 80.31
CA LYS A 10 6.87 -7.06 79.09
C LYS A 10 5.46 -6.55 78.79
N ASP A 11 5.19 -6.31 77.50
CA ASP A 11 3.97 -6.71 76.76
C ASP A 11 4.11 -6.19 75.31
N TYR A 12 4.06 -7.06 74.30
CA TYR A 12 3.67 -6.78 72.89
C TYR A 12 4.00 -8.00 72.01
N ASP A 13 3.17 -9.06 72.10
CA ASP A 13 3.09 -10.12 71.08
C ASP A 13 1.68 -10.10 70.49
N VAL A 14 1.41 -9.15 69.61
CA VAL A 14 0.26 -9.17 68.70
C VAL A 14 0.70 -8.53 67.38
N ASP A 15 0.44 -9.25 66.28
CA ASP A 15 0.19 -8.71 64.92
C ASP A 15 1.21 -8.91 63.77
N ILE A 16 2.02 -9.97 63.77
CA ILE A 16 2.83 -10.35 62.57
C ILE A 16 2.09 -11.36 61.65
N LYS A 17 1.10 -12.12 62.15
CA LYS A 17 0.39 -13.14 61.36
C LYS A 17 -0.70 -12.59 60.43
N SER A 18 -1.26 -11.40 60.68
CA SER A 18 -2.36 -10.84 59.87
C SER A 18 -1.87 -10.20 58.54
N ILE A 19 -0.65 -9.65 58.54
CA ILE A 19 -0.07 -8.93 57.40
C ILE A 19 0.30 -9.86 56.23
N LYS A 20 0.77 -11.09 56.50
CA LYS A 20 1.11 -12.06 55.44
C LYS A 20 -0.11 -12.62 54.70
N LYS A 21 -1.28 -12.72 55.35
CA LYS A 21 -2.48 -13.33 54.74
C LYS A 21 -3.23 -12.35 53.82
N LYS A 22 -3.28 -11.06 54.17
CA LYS A 22 -3.96 -10.02 53.37
C LYS A 22 -3.19 -9.69 52.09
N SER A 23 -1.86 -9.62 52.16
CA SER A 23 -0.95 -9.33 51.03
C SER A 23 -0.96 -10.42 49.93
N SER A 24 -1.04 -11.70 50.32
CA SER A 24 -1.13 -12.80 49.35
C SER A 24 -2.45 -12.78 48.56
N LEU A 25 -3.56 -12.39 49.21
CA LEU A 25 -4.87 -12.35 48.56
C LEU A 25 -4.99 -11.16 47.61
N THR A 26 -4.51 -9.99 48.01
CA THR A 26 -4.52 -8.78 47.15
C THR A 26 -3.60 -8.94 45.95
N LEU A 27 -2.42 -9.55 46.12
CA LEU A 27 -1.50 -9.85 45.02
C LEU A 27 -2.11 -10.86 44.03
N LYS A 28 -2.77 -11.92 44.54
CA LYS A 28 -3.47 -12.89 43.69
C LYS A 28 -4.63 -12.24 42.91
N LEU A 29 -5.38 -11.33 43.54
CA LEU A 29 -6.43 -10.57 42.87
C LEU A 29 -5.86 -9.66 41.78
N ALA A 30 -4.75 -8.97 42.05
CA ALA A 30 -4.10 -8.09 41.07
C ALA A 30 -3.58 -8.86 39.85
N VAL A 31 -2.96 -10.03 40.06
CA VAL A 31 -2.50 -10.90 38.97
C VAL A 31 -3.67 -11.41 38.13
N LEU A 32 -4.79 -11.77 38.76
CA LEU A 32 -6.02 -12.17 38.05
C LEU A 32 -6.58 -11.04 37.19
N MET A 33 -6.60 -9.80 37.72
CA MET A 33 -7.06 -8.63 36.96
C MET A 33 -6.13 -8.30 35.77
N LEU A 34 -4.82 -8.43 35.94
CA LEU A 34 -3.88 -8.24 34.83
C LEU A 34 -4.02 -9.34 33.78
N ALA A 35 -4.22 -10.59 34.20
CA ALA A 35 -4.45 -11.71 33.30
C ALA A 35 -5.76 -11.57 32.53
N THR A 36 -6.85 -11.11 33.15
CA THR A 36 -8.12 -10.87 32.46
C THR A 36 -8.00 -9.71 31.47
N VAL A 37 -7.35 -8.61 31.84
CA VAL A 37 -7.08 -7.50 30.92
C VAL A 37 -6.20 -7.95 29.75
N TYR A 38 -5.16 -8.73 30.01
CA TYR A 38 -4.28 -9.27 28.96
C TYR A 38 -5.01 -10.25 28.04
N THR A 39 -5.89 -11.09 28.60
CA THR A 39 -6.73 -12.02 27.83
C THR A 39 -7.75 -11.26 26.98
N ILE A 40 -8.37 -10.21 27.52
CA ILE A 40 -9.28 -9.33 26.77
C ILE A 40 -8.53 -8.59 25.67
N TYR A 41 -7.31 -8.10 25.94
CA TYR A 41 -6.45 -7.43 24.95
C TYR A 41 -6.05 -8.36 23.80
N ILE A 42 -5.63 -9.59 24.11
CA ILE A 42 -5.35 -10.61 23.09
C ILE A 42 -6.64 -10.98 22.31
N CYS A 43 -7.77 -11.17 23.00
CA CYS A 43 -9.05 -11.43 22.34
C CYS A 43 -9.51 -10.28 21.43
N SER A 44 -9.22 -9.03 21.78
CA SER A 44 -9.59 -7.86 20.97
C SER A 44 -8.69 -7.71 19.73
N ILE A 45 -7.40 -8.00 19.83
CA ILE A 45 -6.51 -8.09 18.65
C ILE A 45 -6.92 -9.23 17.72
N ASN A 46 -7.30 -10.38 18.29
CA ASN A 46 -7.76 -11.53 17.51
C ASN A 46 -9.16 -11.32 16.89
N LEU A 47 -9.91 -10.29 17.29
CA LEU A 47 -11.23 -9.96 16.72
C LEU A 47 -11.16 -9.02 15.50
N GLU A 48 -10.05 -8.33 15.27
CA GLU A 48 -9.87 -7.52 14.05
C GLU A 48 -9.69 -8.39 12.80
N GLN A 49 -9.10 -9.59 12.92
CA GLN A 49 -8.94 -10.54 11.83
C GLN A 49 -10.28 -11.09 11.28
N PRO A 50 -11.24 -11.58 12.10
CA PRO A 50 -12.50 -12.10 11.61
C PRO A 50 -13.40 -11.03 10.98
N MET A 51 -13.28 -9.75 11.36
CA MET A 51 -14.03 -8.67 10.68
C MET A 51 -13.49 -8.42 9.27
N VAL A 52 -12.18 -8.44 9.07
CA VAL A 52 -11.55 -8.35 7.73
C VAL A 52 -11.88 -9.59 6.89
N ASP A 53 -11.91 -10.78 7.49
CA ASP A 53 -12.34 -12.01 6.82
C ASP A 53 -13.81 -12.00 6.43
N LEU A 54 -14.70 -11.53 7.30
CA LEU A 54 -16.12 -11.39 7.02
C LEU A 54 -16.37 -10.36 5.92
N ILE A 55 -15.64 -9.24 5.91
CA ILE A 55 -15.68 -8.23 4.84
C ILE A 55 -15.15 -8.81 3.52
N ARG A 56 -14.06 -9.58 3.55
CA ARG A 56 -13.48 -10.27 2.38
C ARG A 56 -14.40 -11.36 1.82
N THR A 57 -15.15 -12.03 2.69
CA THR A 57 -16.11 -13.08 2.29
C THR A 57 -17.40 -12.46 1.79
N SER A 58 -17.89 -11.38 2.40
CA SER A 58 -19.09 -10.66 1.96
C SER A 58 -18.86 -9.91 0.65
N THR A 59 -17.67 -9.33 0.42
CA THR A 59 -17.29 -8.76 -0.89
C THR A 59 -17.21 -9.82 -1.96
N LYS A 60 -16.59 -10.98 -1.71
CA LYS A 60 -16.64 -12.14 -2.65
C LYS A 60 -18.07 -12.61 -2.93
N LEU A 61 -18.94 -12.64 -1.92
CA LEU A 61 -20.33 -13.06 -2.07
C LEU A 61 -21.17 -12.02 -2.84
N LEU A 62 -20.91 -10.73 -2.62
CA LEU A 62 -21.52 -9.61 -3.35
C LEU A 62 -21.08 -9.58 -4.81
N GLU A 63 -19.78 -9.81 -5.08
CA GLU A 63 -19.27 -10.02 -6.44
C GLU A 63 -20.03 -11.18 -7.11
N LEU A 64 -20.15 -12.33 -6.45
CA LEU A 64 -20.85 -13.50 -7.00
C LEU A 64 -22.34 -13.26 -7.25
N ARG A 65 -23.05 -12.52 -6.37
CA ARG A 65 -24.47 -12.19 -6.55
C ARG A 65 -24.72 -11.15 -7.64
N SER A 66 -23.78 -10.26 -7.92
CA SER A 66 -23.92 -9.29 -9.01
C SER A 66 -23.99 -9.96 -10.39
N PHE A 67 -23.41 -11.16 -10.53
CA PHE A 67 -23.41 -11.95 -11.77
C PHE A 67 -24.71 -12.73 -12.02
N THR A 68 -25.60 -12.91 -11.04
CA THR A 68 -26.75 -13.84 -11.20
C THR A 68 -27.97 -13.27 -11.92
N ASN A 69 -28.00 -11.97 -12.24
CA ASN A 69 -29.13 -11.35 -12.96
C ASN A 69 -28.91 -11.21 -14.47
N HIS A 70 -27.69 -11.42 -14.96
CA HIS A 70 -27.40 -11.52 -16.39
C HIS A 70 -26.90 -12.91 -16.73
N SER A 71 -27.59 -13.61 -17.64
CA SER A 71 -27.15 -14.89 -18.18
C SER A 71 -25.97 -14.69 -19.12
N CYS A 72 -24.81 -14.38 -18.57
CA CYS A 72 -23.56 -14.41 -19.29
C CYS A 72 -23.21 -15.89 -19.44
N HIS A 73 -23.38 -16.44 -20.64
CA HIS A 73 -22.88 -17.79 -20.90
C HIS A 73 -21.37 -17.78 -20.65
N PRO A 74 -20.85 -18.57 -19.69
CA PRO A 74 -19.42 -18.71 -19.54
C PRO A 74 -18.97 -19.51 -20.75
N SER A 75 -18.47 -18.83 -21.79
CA SER A 75 -17.54 -19.51 -22.67
C SER A 75 -16.43 -20.00 -21.77
N LEU A 76 -16.17 -21.31 -21.80
CA LEU A 76 -14.94 -21.89 -21.28
C LEU A 76 -13.82 -21.33 -22.16
N VAL A 77 -13.40 -20.10 -21.87
CA VAL A 77 -12.31 -19.43 -22.57
C VAL A 77 -11.05 -20.14 -22.13
N GLU A 78 -10.47 -20.94 -23.03
CA GLU A 78 -9.17 -21.56 -22.79
C GLU A 78 -8.12 -20.46 -22.61
N GLU A 79 -7.08 -20.74 -21.81
CA GLU A 79 -6.02 -19.77 -21.49
C GLU A 79 -5.35 -19.17 -22.75
N PHE A 80 -5.41 -19.88 -23.87
CA PHE A 80 -4.93 -19.44 -25.18
C PHE A 80 -5.78 -18.37 -25.86
N ASP A 81 -7.05 -18.18 -25.46
CA ASP A 81 -7.97 -17.20 -26.07
C ASP A 81 -7.93 -15.84 -25.35
N LEU A 82 -7.30 -15.76 -24.18
CA LEU A 82 -7.10 -14.51 -23.42
C LEU A 82 -6.50 -13.36 -24.25
N PRO A 83 -5.51 -13.58 -25.14
CA PRO A 83 -4.94 -12.54 -25.99
C PRO A 83 -5.91 -11.95 -27.03
N TYR A 84 -7.00 -12.66 -27.34
CA TYR A 84 -7.97 -12.31 -28.38
C TYR A 84 -9.32 -11.88 -27.81
N LEU A 85 -9.44 -11.74 -26.49
CA LEU A 85 -10.69 -11.35 -25.85
C LEU A 85 -11.06 -9.92 -26.27
N HIS A 86 -12.03 -9.82 -27.19
CA HIS A 86 -12.56 -8.55 -27.67
C HIS A 86 -13.66 -8.05 -26.72
N TYR A 87 -13.47 -6.87 -26.15
CA TYR A 87 -14.46 -6.23 -25.30
C TYR A 87 -15.46 -5.42 -26.14
N PRO A 88 -16.76 -5.48 -25.81
CA PRO A 88 -17.77 -4.77 -26.58
C PRO A 88 -17.57 -3.26 -26.46
N HIS A 89 -17.95 -2.55 -27.54
CA HIS A 89 -18.04 -1.10 -27.56
C HIS A 89 -19.36 -0.68 -26.89
N PRO A 90 -19.32 -0.11 -25.68
CA PRO A 90 -20.55 0.27 -24.98
C PRO A 90 -21.11 1.57 -25.59
N LYS A 91 -22.45 1.64 -25.69
CA LYS A 91 -23.21 2.80 -26.14
C LYS A 91 -23.48 3.77 -24.99
N THR A 92 -23.69 3.24 -23.79
CA THR A 92 -24.11 4.00 -22.61
C THR A 92 -22.99 4.15 -21.58
N PHE A 93 -21.95 3.31 -21.68
CA PHE A 93 -20.86 3.21 -20.69
C PHE A 93 -21.33 2.86 -19.27
N ASN A 94 -22.57 2.37 -19.13
CA ASN A 94 -23.08 1.84 -17.88
C ASN A 94 -22.43 0.47 -17.58
N ARG A 95 -22.19 0.17 -16.31
CA ARG A 95 -21.64 -1.11 -15.87
C ARG A 95 -22.51 -2.29 -16.31
N GLU A 96 -23.83 -2.11 -16.34
CA GLU A 96 -24.80 -3.13 -16.77
C GLU A 96 -24.55 -3.58 -18.21
N GLU A 97 -24.26 -2.65 -19.12
CA GLU A 97 -23.94 -2.96 -20.52
C GLU A 97 -22.67 -3.81 -20.66
N CYS A 98 -21.73 -3.63 -19.74
CA CYS A 98 -20.48 -4.38 -19.68
C CYS A 98 -20.54 -5.58 -18.70
N GLY A 99 -21.71 -5.95 -18.18
CA GLY A 99 -21.86 -6.88 -17.06
C GLY A 99 -21.25 -8.27 -17.26
N CYS A 100 -21.14 -8.74 -18.51
CA CYS A 100 -20.53 -10.02 -18.85
C CYS A 100 -19.01 -9.99 -18.97
N ASN A 101 -18.36 -8.83 -18.82
CA ASN A 101 -16.91 -8.71 -18.82
C ASN A 101 -16.41 -8.59 -17.38
N PRO A 102 -15.68 -9.58 -16.84
CA PRO A 102 -15.09 -9.46 -15.51
C PRO A 102 -14.09 -8.30 -15.51
N VAL A 103 -14.15 -7.46 -14.47
CA VAL A 103 -13.25 -6.32 -14.31
C VAL A 103 -12.27 -6.59 -13.18
N ARG A 104 -10.98 -6.45 -13.48
CA ARG A 104 -9.90 -6.55 -12.50
C ARG A 104 -9.68 -5.21 -11.83
N TYR A 105 -9.59 -5.23 -10.50
CA TYR A 105 -9.22 -4.05 -9.73
C TYR A 105 -7.72 -4.06 -9.45
N PHE A 106 -7.06 -2.93 -9.66
CA PHE A 106 -5.64 -2.78 -9.37
C PHE A 106 -5.33 -1.46 -8.65
N CYS A 107 -4.21 -1.43 -7.96
CA CYS A 107 -3.65 -0.23 -7.35
C CYS A 107 -2.17 -0.15 -7.69
N ILE A 108 -1.72 1.00 -8.19
CA ILE A 108 -0.30 1.29 -8.39
C ILE A 108 0.21 1.90 -7.09
N ILE A 109 1.00 1.14 -6.34
CA ILE A 109 1.63 1.64 -5.11
C ILE A 109 3.03 2.11 -5.46
N SER A 110 3.33 3.37 -5.19
CA SER A 110 4.63 3.95 -5.55
C SER A 110 5.08 4.99 -4.55
N MET A 111 6.38 5.23 -4.45
CA MET A 111 6.91 6.45 -3.83
C MET A 111 6.92 7.60 -4.84
N GLN A 112 7.33 8.79 -4.39
CA GLN A 112 7.52 9.92 -5.28
C GLN A 112 8.63 9.67 -6.30
N ARG A 113 8.53 10.38 -7.44
CA ARG A 113 9.57 10.41 -8.48
C ARG A 113 9.97 9.02 -8.99
N SER A 114 9.06 8.06 -8.93
CA SER A 114 9.23 6.66 -9.31
C SER A 114 8.90 6.36 -10.78
N GLY A 115 8.63 7.38 -11.60
CA GLY A 115 8.12 7.18 -12.97
C GLY A 115 6.67 6.70 -13.03
N SER A 116 5.95 6.65 -11.91
CA SER A 116 4.57 6.13 -11.85
C SER A 116 3.55 6.91 -12.68
N GLY A 117 3.78 8.21 -12.92
CA GLY A 117 2.97 8.99 -13.88
C GLY A 117 3.14 8.50 -15.31
N TRP A 118 4.38 8.22 -15.73
CA TRP A 118 4.67 7.70 -17.07
C TRP A 118 4.06 6.31 -17.26
N PHE A 119 4.17 5.47 -16.23
CA PHE A 119 3.60 4.13 -16.24
C PHE A 119 2.07 4.16 -16.28
N GLU A 120 1.43 5.07 -15.54
CA GLU A 120 -0.02 5.25 -15.60
C GLU A 120 -0.47 5.67 -17.01
N THR A 121 0.19 6.63 -17.65
CA THR A 121 -0.18 7.05 -19.01
C THR A 121 0.07 5.95 -20.03
N LEU A 122 1.10 5.14 -19.82
CA LEU A 122 1.36 3.93 -20.60
C LEU A 122 0.19 2.93 -20.47
N LEU A 123 -0.25 2.63 -19.25
CA LEU A 123 -1.40 1.74 -19.02
C LEU A 123 -2.69 2.28 -19.66
N ASN A 124 -2.97 3.58 -19.51
CA ASN A 124 -4.15 4.21 -20.06
C ASN A 124 -4.16 4.32 -21.60
N SER A 125 -3.06 3.98 -22.29
CA SER A 125 -3.08 3.78 -23.75
C SER A 125 -3.77 2.49 -24.18
N HIS A 126 -3.93 1.54 -23.25
CA HIS A 126 -4.70 0.32 -23.49
C HIS A 126 -6.20 0.61 -23.40
N ILE A 127 -6.96 0.30 -24.47
CA ILE A 127 -8.39 0.64 -24.58
C ILE A 127 -9.28 0.05 -23.46
N ASN A 128 -8.83 -1.02 -22.79
CA ASN A 128 -9.58 -1.72 -21.75
C ASN A 128 -9.03 -1.45 -20.33
N ILE A 129 -8.10 -0.50 -20.18
CA ILE A 129 -7.59 -0.09 -18.86
C ILE A 129 -8.11 1.31 -18.53
N SER A 130 -8.48 1.50 -17.26
CA SER A 130 -8.75 2.82 -16.69
C SER A 130 -8.03 2.99 -15.35
N SER A 131 -6.89 3.69 -15.36
CA SER A 131 -6.20 4.20 -14.17
C SER A 131 -6.61 5.65 -13.90
N ASN A 132 -7.05 5.93 -12.68
CA ASN A 132 -7.69 7.19 -12.29
C ASN A 132 -6.78 8.16 -11.51
N GLY A 133 -5.46 8.02 -11.62
CA GLY A 133 -4.48 8.88 -10.98
C GLY A 133 -4.47 8.77 -9.47
N GLU A 134 -3.96 9.82 -8.83
CA GLU A 134 -3.84 9.94 -7.39
C GLU A 134 -5.16 10.40 -6.76
N ILE A 135 -6.18 9.55 -6.83
CA ILE A 135 -7.51 9.89 -6.30
C ILE A 135 -7.45 10.23 -4.81
N PHE A 136 -6.50 9.66 -4.06
CA PHE A 136 -6.32 9.90 -2.63
C PHE A 136 -5.39 11.06 -2.29
N SER A 137 -4.93 11.85 -3.27
CA SER A 137 -4.16 13.10 -3.03
C SER A 137 -4.92 14.13 -2.19
N LYS A 138 -6.26 14.12 -2.24
CA LYS A 138 -7.10 15.02 -1.45
C LYS A 138 -7.29 14.46 -0.04
N ALA A 139 -6.82 15.21 0.98
CA ALA A 139 -6.89 14.81 2.39
C ALA A 139 -8.29 14.32 2.83
N LYS A 140 -9.36 14.99 2.39
CA LYS A 140 -10.75 14.60 2.69
C LYS A 140 -11.10 13.17 2.28
N ARG A 141 -10.50 12.64 1.20
CA ARG A 141 -10.77 11.27 0.71
C ARG A 141 -10.06 10.20 1.55
N ARG A 142 -9.11 10.59 2.39
CA ARG A 142 -8.31 9.72 3.27
C ARG A 142 -8.44 10.09 4.75
N GLU A 143 -9.46 10.87 5.10
CA GLU A 143 -9.65 11.37 6.48
C GLU A 143 -10.01 10.24 7.46
N ASN A 144 -10.71 9.20 6.99
CA ASN A 144 -11.06 8.00 7.74
C ASN A 144 -11.39 6.84 6.79
N VAL A 145 -11.54 5.64 7.35
CA VAL A 145 -11.84 4.40 6.59
C VAL A 145 -13.13 4.51 5.80
N SER A 146 -14.19 5.12 6.35
CA SER A 146 -15.45 5.30 5.63
C SER A 146 -15.30 6.17 4.38
N SER A 147 -14.51 7.25 4.45
CA SER A 147 -14.25 8.13 3.31
C SER A 147 -13.37 7.44 2.25
N ILE A 148 -12.46 6.56 2.67
CA ILE A 148 -11.66 5.72 1.77
C ILE A 148 -12.56 4.75 1.02
N LEU A 149 -13.35 3.94 1.74
CA LEU A 149 -14.25 2.95 1.14
C LEU A 149 -15.25 3.61 0.18
N LYS A 150 -15.88 4.71 0.60
CA LYS A 150 -16.80 5.47 -0.28
C LYS A 150 -16.13 5.98 -1.56
N THR A 151 -14.83 6.30 -1.50
CA THR A 151 -14.08 6.71 -2.69
C THR A 151 -13.77 5.50 -3.57
N MET A 152 -13.38 4.37 -2.99
CA MET A 152 -13.12 3.12 -3.71
C MET A 152 -14.38 2.59 -4.40
N ASP A 153 -15.53 2.62 -3.72
CA ASP A 153 -16.82 2.21 -4.28
C ASP A 153 -17.14 2.99 -5.56
N LYS A 154 -16.94 4.32 -5.55
CA LYS A 154 -17.15 5.15 -6.75
C LYS A 154 -16.23 4.77 -7.91
N VAL A 155 -14.99 4.40 -7.63
CA VAL A 155 -14.03 4.01 -8.68
C VAL A 155 -14.40 2.65 -9.26
N TYR A 156 -14.70 1.68 -8.40
CA TYR A 156 -14.95 0.30 -8.81
C TYR A 156 -16.35 0.07 -9.38
N ASN A 157 -17.32 0.91 -9.03
CA ASN A 157 -18.63 0.99 -9.67
C ASN A 157 -18.62 1.81 -10.98
N LEU A 158 -17.46 2.32 -11.40
CA LEU A 158 -17.30 3.16 -12.62
C LEU A 158 -18.03 4.51 -12.57
N ASP A 159 -18.49 4.95 -11.40
CA ASP A 159 -19.09 6.27 -11.15
C ASP A 159 -18.06 7.41 -11.19
N TRP A 160 -16.77 7.05 -11.30
CA TRP A 160 -15.68 7.99 -11.39
C TRP A 160 -15.49 8.51 -12.82
N PHE A 161 -16.11 9.65 -13.11
CA PHE A 161 -15.98 10.34 -14.39
C PHE A 161 -14.60 10.99 -14.51
N THR A 162 -13.72 10.40 -15.31
CA THR A 162 -12.48 11.03 -15.79
C THR A 162 -12.62 11.42 -17.26
N SER A 163 -11.75 12.31 -17.71
CA SER A 163 -11.63 12.71 -19.11
C SER A 163 -11.07 11.63 -20.04
N ALA A 164 -10.81 10.41 -19.52
CA ALA A 164 -10.32 9.30 -20.33
C ALA A 164 -11.41 8.85 -21.32
N SER A 165 -11.06 8.79 -22.60
CA SER A 165 -11.94 8.31 -23.68
C SER A 165 -12.25 6.83 -23.47
N LYS A 166 -13.43 6.56 -22.90
CA LYS A 166 -13.96 5.21 -22.81
C LYS A 166 -14.33 4.80 -24.24
N ASN A 167 -13.54 3.94 -24.87
CA ASN A 167 -13.83 3.46 -26.22
C ASN A 167 -14.39 2.02 -26.20
N GLN A 168 -14.16 1.24 -25.14
CA GLN A 168 -14.66 -0.12 -24.94
C GLN A 168 -15.01 -0.36 -23.46
N CYS A 169 -15.62 -1.51 -23.15
CA CYS A 169 -15.76 -1.96 -21.77
C CYS A 169 -14.38 -2.16 -21.14
N ASN A 170 -14.22 -1.65 -19.91
CA ASN A 170 -12.99 -1.82 -19.15
C ASN A 170 -12.83 -3.27 -18.71
N ALA A 171 -11.61 -3.78 -18.81
CA ALA A 171 -11.18 -5.07 -18.29
C ALA A 171 -10.39 -4.92 -17.00
N ALA A 172 -9.71 -3.78 -16.83
CA ALA A 172 -8.98 -3.44 -15.62
C ALA A 172 -9.25 -1.98 -15.22
N VAL A 173 -9.50 -1.76 -13.93
CA VAL A 173 -9.78 -0.43 -13.35
C VAL A 173 -8.96 -0.26 -12.09
N GLY A 174 -8.33 0.90 -11.96
CA GLY A 174 -7.48 1.16 -10.82
C GLY A 174 -7.20 2.62 -10.59
N PHE A 175 -6.27 2.85 -9.67
CA PHE A 175 -5.78 4.17 -9.31
C PHE A 175 -4.35 4.04 -8.79
N LYS A 176 -3.71 5.19 -8.60
CA LYS A 176 -2.39 5.28 -8.01
C LYS A 176 -2.47 5.73 -6.55
N TRP A 177 -1.73 5.05 -5.67
CA TRP A 177 -1.57 5.41 -4.27
C TRP A 177 -0.09 5.71 -3.99
N MET A 178 0.22 6.96 -3.66
CA MET A 178 1.59 7.34 -3.31
C MET A 178 1.87 7.16 -1.84
N LEU A 179 2.93 6.41 -1.52
CA LEU A 179 3.53 6.35 -0.20
C LEU A 179 4.32 7.63 0.04
N ASN A 180 4.07 8.31 1.16
CA ASN A 180 4.76 9.54 1.59
C ASN A 180 4.65 10.70 0.58
N GLN A 181 3.44 11.25 0.45
CA GLN A 181 3.27 12.56 -0.19
C GLN A 181 4.03 13.63 0.62
N ALA A 182 4.94 14.29 -0.06
CA ALA A 182 5.87 15.33 0.33
C ALA A 182 5.67 16.46 -0.66
N GLU A 183 5.98 17.69 -0.24
CA GLU A 183 5.78 18.88 -1.05
C GLU A 183 6.62 18.87 -2.33
N VAL A 184 6.11 19.58 -3.33
CA VAL A 184 6.72 19.70 -4.65
C VAL A 184 8.09 20.37 -4.52
N LEU A 185 9.16 19.59 -4.62
CA LEU A 185 10.52 20.10 -4.82
C LEU A 185 10.71 20.47 -6.30
N ALA A 186 10.11 21.58 -6.72
CA ALA A 186 10.36 22.19 -8.03
C ALA A 186 11.64 23.05 -7.99
N ILE A 187 12.76 22.48 -7.54
CA ILE A 187 14.06 23.17 -7.60
C ILE A 187 14.82 22.62 -8.81
N TYR A 188 15.18 23.51 -9.73
CA TYR A 188 15.86 23.17 -10.99
C TYR A 188 17.23 22.49 -10.79
N LYS A 189 17.88 22.73 -9.63
CA LYS A 189 19.17 22.14 -9.26
C LYS A 189 19.29 21.99 -7.73
N PRO A 190 18.80 20.90 -7.12
CA PRO A 190 18.83 20.76 -5.67
C PRO A 190 20.25 20.61 -5.13
N ARG A 191 20.50 21.18 -3.95
CA ARG A 191 21.65 20.85 -3.10
C ARG A 191 21.25 19.73 -2.15
N ILE A 192 21.98 18.62 -2.18
CA ILE A 192 21.67 17.41 -1.40
C ILE A 192 22.45 17.43 -0.09
N ASN A 193 21.79 17.10 1.02
CA ASN A 193 22.45 16.95 2.31
C ASN A 193 23.12 15.57 2.38
N THR A 194 24.44 15.53 2.20
CA THR A 194 25.22 14.29 2.23
C THR A 194 25.24 13.61 3.60
N THR A 195 25.02 14.36 4.69
CA THR A 195 24.95 13.81 6.05
C THR A 195 23.72 12.92 6.25
N SER A 196 22.58 13.28 5.64
CA SER A 196 21.33 12.52 5.73
C SER A 196 21.12 11.55 4.57
N LEU A 197 21.81 11.74 3.44
CA LEU A 197 21.62 10.97 2.21
C LEU A 197 21.63 9.45 2.44
N MET A 198 22.61 8.92 3.17
CA MET A 198 22.72 7.48 3.43
C MET A 198 21.55 6.95 4.26
N ILE A 199 21.08 7.75 5.22
CA ILE A 199 19.94 7.41 6.08
C ILE A 199 18.66 7.41 5.24
N GLU A 200 18.47 8.42 4.40
CA GLU A 200 17.30 8.56 3.53
C GLU A 200 17.22 7.43 2.48
N LEU A 201 18.34 7.07 1.84
CA LEU A 201 18.40 5.94 0.89
C LEU A 201 18.06 4.62 1.58
N LYS A 202 18.65 4.38 2.76
CA LYS A 202 18.35 3.17 3.56
C LYS A 202 16.89 3.10 3.99
N GLN A 203 16.34 4.21 4.48
CA GLN A 203 14.93 4.28 4.84
C GLN A 203 14.02 4.01 3.65
N THR A 204 14.39 4.52 2.46
CA THR A 204 13.63 4.29 1.23
C THR A 204 13.61 2.80 0.87
N GLU A 205 14.75 2.12 0.92
CA GLU A 205 14.82 0.67 0.71
C GLU A 205 14.02 -0.12 1.76
N GLU A 206 14.13 0.25 3.03
CA GLU A 206 13.38 -0.39 4.12
C GLU A 206 11.86 -0.23 3.96
N ILE A 207 11.39 0.95 3.53
CA ILE A 207 9.96 1.18 3.28
C ILE A 207 9.50 0.34 2.08
N ALA A 208 10.30 0.26 1.01
CA ALA A 208 9.97 -0.57 -0.15
C ALA A 208 9.89 -2.05 0.23
N ALA A 209 10.86 -2.56 0.99
CA ALA A 209 10.86 -3.93 1.47
C ALA A 209 9.65 -4.24 2.38
N LYS A 210 9.33 -3.35 3.32
CA LYS A 210 8.15 -3.48 4.18
C LYS A 210 6.85 -3.47 3.38
N ALA A 211 6.75 -2.66 2.33
CA ALA A 211 5.57 -2.65 1.47
C ALA A 211 5.40 -4.02 0.76
N ILE A 212 6.47 -4.59 0.22
CA ILE A 212 6.43 -5.92 -0.42
C ILE A 212 6.03 -6.99 0.60
N GLU A 213 6.59 -6.95 1.80
CA GLU A 213 6.22 -7.86 2.89
C GLU A 213 4.74 -7.74 3.26
N TYR A 214 4.23 -6.52 3.42
CA TYR A 214 2.84 -6.25 3.76
C TYR A 214 1.87 -6.81 2.71
N PHE A 215 2.24 -6.77 1.44
CA PHE A 215 1.44 -7.26 0.32
C PHE A 215 1.77 -8.69 -0.11
N ASN A 216 2.53 -9.48 0.66
CA ASN A 216 2.95 -10.83 0.28
C ASN A 216 1.77 -11.78 -0.05
N ASN A 217 0.64 -11.62 0.64
CA ASN A 217 -0.58 -12.40 0.47
C ASN A 217 -1.56 -11.76 -0.53
N THR A 218 -1.18 -10.63 -1.13
CA THR A 218 -1.91 -9.96 -2.20
C THR A 218 -1.22 -10.26 -3.51
N HIS A 219 -2.01 -10.52 -4.56
CA HIS A 219 -1.48 -10.69 -5.91
C HIS A 219 -0.82 -9.38 -6.37
N HIS A 220 0.51 -9.35 -6.43
CA HIS A 220 1.29 -8.16 -6.80
C HIS A 220 2.48 -8.53 -7.69
N ILE A 221 2.96 -7.54 -8.44
CA ILE A 221 4.21 -7.59 -9.19
C ILE A 221 5.04 -6.36 -8.83
N VAL A 222 6.37 -6.51 -8.79
CA VAL A 222 7.30 -5.41 -8.55
C VAL A 222 7.88 -4.97 -9.89
N LEU A 223 7.80 -3.67 -10.17
CA LEU A 223 8.27 -3.07 -11.42
C LEU A 223 9.26 -1.96 -11.12
N TYR A 224 10.38 -1.97 -11.84
CA TYR A 224 11.34 -0.87 -11.86
C TYR A 224 11.16 -0.09 -13.16
N TYR A 225 11.16 1.23 -13.07
CA TYR A 225 10.95 2.11 -14.22
C TYR A 225 11.99 1.85 -15.32
N GLU A 226 13.23 1.65 -14.92
CA GLU A 226 14.38 1.43 -15.78
C GLU A 226 14.25 0.09 -16.54
N ASP A 227 13.68 -0.92 -15.91
CA ASP A 227 13.41 -2.22 -16.55
C ASP A 227 12.30 -2.12 -17.59
N LEU A 228 11.26 -1.32 -17.34
CA LEU A 228 10.17 -1.08 -18.29
C LEU A 228 10.64 -0.34 -19.54
N LEU A 229 11.67 0.51 -19.43
CA LEU A 229 12.28 1.20 -20.55
C LEU A 229 13.24 0.31 -21.36
N LYS A 230 14.03 -0.51 -20.67
CA LYS A 230 15.08 -1.34 -21.30
C LYS A 230 14.52 -2.64 -21.86
N ASN A 231 13.46 -3.19 -21.25
CA ASN A 231 12.94 -4.50 -21.58
C ASN A 231 11.44 -4.45 -21.94
N PRO A 232 11.10 -4.41 -23.24
CA PRO A 232 9.69 -4.37 -23.67
C PRO A 232 8.92 -5.64 -23.30
N THR A 233 9.57 -6.76 -22.98
CA THR A 233 8.86 -7.98 -22.54
C THR A 233 8.20 -7.79 -21.18
N LYS A 234 8.74 -6.92 -20.30
CA LYS A 234 8.13 -6.62 -19.00
C LYS A 234 6.74 -6.01 -19.13
N LEU A 235 6.44 -5.34 -20.24
CA LEU A 235 5.09 -4.82 -20.52
C LEU A 235 4.09 -5.92 -20.87
N LYS A 236 4.55 -7.07 -21.35
CA LYS A 236 3.70 -8.25 -21.52
C LYS A 236 3.35 -8.85 -20.17
N ASP A 237 4.31 -8.96 -19.25
CA ASP A 237 4.06 -9.43 -17.87
C ASP A 237 2.98 -8.58 -17.17
N VAL A 238 2.99 -7.25 -17.38
CA VAL A 238 1.98 -6.33 -16.83
C VAL A 238 0.59 -6.59 -17.44
N GLN A 239 0.50 -6.76 -18.75
CA GLN A 239 -0.76 -7.05 -19.43
C GLN A 239 -1.31 -8.42 -19.01
N GLU A 240 -0.45 -9.42 -18.85
CA GLU A 240 -0.80 -10.75 -18.37
C GLU A 240 -1.27 -10.73 -16.92
N PHE A 241 -0.57 -10.00 -16.03
CA PHE A 241 -0.98 -9.80 -14.64
C PHE A 241 -2.39 -9.21 -14.53
N LEU A 242 -2.73 -8.27 -15.43
CA LEU A 242 -4.06 -7.66 -15.51
C LEU A 242 -5.06 -8.48 -16.34
N ARG A 243 -4.63 -9.60 -16.94
CA ARG A 243 -5.40 -10.46 -17.85
C ARG A 243 -5.97 -9.71 -19.05
N LEU A 244 -5.10 -8.99 -19.74
CA LEU A 244 -5.43 -8.17 -20.89
C LEU A 244 -4.86 -8.76 -22.17
N PRO A 245 -5.51 -8.53 -23.32
CA PRO A 245 -4.92 -8.83 -24.61
C PRO A 245 -3.63 -8.04 -24.81
N TYR A 246 -2.61 -8.66 -25.38
CA TYR A 246 -1.34 -7.98 -25.61
C TYR A 246 -1.48 -6.88 -26.66
N ARG A 247 -1.01 -5.69 -26.32
CA ARG A 247 -0.93 -4.54 -27.21
C ARG A 247 0.34 -3.75 -26.99
N ASP A 248 0.69 -2.98 -28.01
CA ASP A 248 1.72 -1.97 -27.91
C ASP A 248 1.18 -0.80 -27.07
N LEU A 249 1.84 -0.52 -25.96
CA LEU A 249 1.50 0.56 -25.06
C LEU A 249 2.38 1.79 -25.34
N GLN A 250 1.80 2.98 -25.25
CA GLN A 250 2.50 4.23 -25.48
C GLN A 250 2.23 5.22 -24.35
N SER A 251 3.28 5.90 -23.89
CA SER A 251 3.17 6.94 -22.88
C SER A 251 3.31 8.30 -23.53
N HIS A 252 2.42 9.22 -23.17
CA HIS A 252 2.50 10.63 -23.60
C HIS A 252 3.43 11.46 -22.70
N GLN A 253 3.94 10.87 -21.61
CA GLN A 253 4.89 11.54 -20.72
C GLN A 253 6.32 11.25 -21.16
N PHE A 254 7.20 12.22 -20.96
CA PHE A 254 8.62 12.13 -21.31
C PHE A 254 9.48 12.33 -20.07
N LYS A 255 10.71 11.78 -20.10
CA LYS A 255 11.70 12.01 -19.04
C LYS A 255 12.00 13.52 -19.00
N ILE A 256 11.70 14.16 -17.87
CA ILE A 256 11.83 15.63 -17.72
C ILE A 256 13.30 16.03 -17.61
N HIS A 257 14.14 15.16 -17.06
CA HIS A 257 15.57 15.42 -16.89
C HIS A 257 16.41 14.45 -17.72
N THR A 258 17.03 14.96 -18.77
CA THR A 258 17.84 14.19 -19.73
C THR A 258 19.34 14.51 -19.65
N ALA A 259 19.72 15.54 -18.90
CA ALA A 259 21.12 15.88 -18.67
C ALA A 259 21.78 14.88 -17.70
N PRO A 260 23.12 14.75 -17.65
CA PRO A 260 23.80 13.96 -16.63
C PRO A 260 23.53 14.49 -15.21
N LEU A 261 23.52 13.60 -14.20
CA LEU A 261 23.31 13.97 -12.79
C LEU A 261 24.26 15.09 -12.30
N SER A 262 25.50 15.10 -12.80
CA SER A 262 26.50 16.14 -12.48
C SER A 262 26.11 17.55 -12.91
N LYS A 263 25.18 17.69 -13.86
CA LYS A 263 24.61 18.98 -14.27
C LYS A 263 23.33 19.32 -13.52
N GLN A 264 22.69 18.35 -12.88
CA GLN A 264 21.40 18.49 -12.20
C GLN A 264 21.51 18.68 -10.68
N ILE A 265 22.64 18.28 -10.07
CA ILE A 265 22.84 18.39 -8.62
C ILE A 265 23.85 19.50 -8.33
N GLU A 266 23.54 20.39 -7.38
CA GLU A 266 24.38 21.56 -7.09
C GLU A 266 25.76 21.17 -6.56
N ASN A 267 25.79 20.29 -5.56
CA ASN A 267 27.00 19.79 -4.89
C ASN A 267 27.35 18.37 -5.34
N TRP A 268 27.39 18.14 -6.65
CA TRP A 268 27.63 16.81 -7.23
C TRP A 268 28.88 16.11 -6.71
N ASP A 269 30.00 16.82 -6.61
CA ASP A 269 31.27 16.21 -6.19
C ASP A 269 31.20 15.68 -4.75
N GLU A 270 30.54 16.41 -3.84
CA GLU A 270 30.28 15.98 -2.46
C GLU A 270 29.38 14.73 -2.42
N VAL A 271 28.33 14.69 -3.25
CA VAL A 271 27.41 13.54 -3.34
C VAL A 271 28.12 12.32 -3.90
N GLN A 272 28.92 12.50 -4.95
CA GLN A 272 29.71 11.43 -5.56
C GLN A 272 30.68 10.83 -4.55
N GLU A 273 31.39 11.67 -3.79
CA GLU A 273 32.30 11.22 -2.74
C GLU A 273 31.56 10.49 -1.61
N ALA A 274 30.39 10.99 -1.19
CA ALA A 274 29.57 10.38 -0.16
C ALA A 274 29.02 8.98 -0.55
N LEU A 275 28.71 8.76 -1.84
CA LEU A 275 28.16 7.49 -2.32
C LEU A 275 29.25 6.49 -2.76
N LYS A 276 30.47 6.95 -3.05
CA LYS A 276 31.57 6.09 -3.52
C LYS A 276 31.97 5.07 -2.44
N GLY A 277 32.11 3.81 -2.83
CA GLY A 277 32.41 2.70 -1.93
C GLY A 277 31.22 2.22 -1.08
N THR A 278 30.03 2.81 -1.26
CA THR A 278 28.81 2.39 -0.57
C THR A 278 27.96 1.45 -1.46
N PRO A 279 26.99 0.71 -0.89
CA PRO A 279 26.03 -0.07 -1.69
C PRO A 279 25.23 0.76 -2.71
N TYR A 280 25.10 2.07 -2.47
CA TYR A 280 24.36 3.01 -3.31
C TYR A 280 25.21 3.65 -4.41
N GLN A 281 26.48 3.27 -4.55
CA GLN A 281 27.36 3.79 -5.60
C GLN A 281 26.76 3.61 -7.00
N SER A 282 25.95 2.58 -7.22
CA SER A 282 25.27 2.34 -8.50
C SER A 282 24.40 3.52 -8.94
N PHE A 283 23.78 4.26 -8.00
CA PHE A 283 22.94 5.43 -8.31
C PHE A 283 23.71 6.59 -8.96
N LEU A 284 25.04 6.57 -8.95
CA LEU A 284 25.86 7.55 -9.68
C LEU A 284 25.87 7.30 -11.19
N TYR A 285 25.52 6.09 -11.63
CA TYR A 285 25.66 5.63 -13.01
C TYR A 285 24.35 5.16 -13.64
N THR A 286 23.32 4.92 -12.83
CA THR A 286 22.00 4.50 -13.31
C THR A 286 21.24 5.70 -13.86
N ASP A 287 21.15 5.80 -15.19
CA ASP A 287 20.22 6.69 -15.90
C ASP A 287 18.91 6.00 -16.31
#